data_AF-A0A392PZX2-F1
#
_entry.id   AF-A0A392PZX2-F1
#
_cell.length_a   1.000
_cell.length_b   1.000
_cell.length_c   1.000
_cell.angle_alpha   90.00
_cell.angle_beta   90.00
_cell.angle_gamma   90.00
#
_symmetry.space_group_name_H-M   'P 1'
#
loop_
_entity.id
_entity.type
_entity.pdbx_description
1 polymer ?
#
loop_
_entity_poly.entity_id
_entity_poly.type
_entity_poly.pdbx_seq_one_letter_code
_entity_poly.pdbx_strand_id
1 'polypeptide(L)'
;PELDWVGPEPRGIASVITPTGLGVYTIVEEDWEAVQNWEVHCPQPTQCICSRFPEEGFGMYEFVFKDLRFRLPFSGFASGVFGWMNLAQSQLHPNSMAFLRAFELVCQYLEIEPIVPLFFRIFKLQRQPSKDGRHGWVSLKQQVKLFKMFVDSVRHFKERFYIVRPLTELAMDSLFESEFVTNEDGSVRLDEEGVEMTRLVPRFLLCRTREHFDKPTEYYLTKEETMS
;
A
#
# COMPACT_ATOMS: atom_id res chain seq x y z
N PRO A 1 22.43 8.24 0.77
CA PRO A 1 21.68 7.53 -0.27
C PRO A 1 20.16 7.57 -0.01
N GLU A 2 19.35 7.44 -1.07
CA GLU A 2 17.88 7.61 -1.06
C GLU A 2 17.13 6.78 0.02
N LEU A 3 17.66 5.60 0.38
CA LEU A 3 17.06 4.69 1.35
C LEU A 3 17.76 4.67 2.73
N ASP A 4 18.63 5.64 3.04
CA ASP A 4 19.40 5.63 4.30
C ASP A 4 18.53 5.73 5.55
N TRP A 5 17.33 6.30 5.40
CA TRP A 5 16.31 6.37 6.44
C TRP A 5 15.63 5.02 6.70
N VAL A 6 15.81 4.02 5.84
CA VAL A 6 15.23 2.68 6.02
C VAL A 6 16.16 1.81 6.87
N GLY A 7 15.57 1.07 7.80
CA GLY A 7 16.27 0.10 8.63
C GLY A 7 17.07 -0.92 7.80
N PRO A 8 18.15 -1.51 8.35
CA PRO A 8 18.99 -2.45 7.62
C PRO A 8 18.23 -3.70 7.18
N GLU A 9 17.28 -4.17 7.98
CA GLU A 9 16.53 -5.40 7.68
C GLU A 9 15.69 -5.27 6.39
N PRO A 10 14.76 -4.30 6.22
CA PRO A 10 14.03 -4.15 4.96
C PRO A 10 14.90 -3.93 3.71
N ARG A 11 16.11 -3.37 3.87
CA ARG A 11 17.06 -3.13 2.77
C ARG A 11 17.88 -4.36 2.40
N GLY A 12 18.14 -5.24 3.37
CA GLY A 12 19.02 -6.39 3.22
C GLY A 12 18.32 -7.68 2.81
N ILE A 13 16.99 -7.70 2.71
CA ILE A 13 16.22 -8.90 2.38
C ILE A 13 15.97 -8.96 0.87
N ALA A 14 16.60 -9.93 0.22
CA ALA A 14 16.28 -10.35 -1.14
C ALA A 14 15.02 -11.24 -1.14
N SER A 15 14.31 -11.25 -2.25
CA SER A 15 13.18 -12.17 -2.41
C SER A 15 13.68 -13.60 -2.68
N VAL A 16 13.06 -14.60 -2.05
CA VAL A 16 13.24 -16.02 -2.38
C VAL A 16 12.35 -16.46 -3.55
N ILE A 17 11.47 -15.58 -4.03
CA ILE A 17 10.65 -15.83 -5.21
C ILE A 17 11.52 -15.61 -6.45
N THR A 18 11.81 -16.70 -7.15
CA THR A 18 12.64 -16.70 -8.37
C THR A 18 11.83 -17.20 -9.56
N PRO A 19 12.23 -16.85 -10.80
CA PRO A 19 11.52 -17.29 -12.02
C PRO A 19 11.43 -18.83 -12.15
N THR A 20 12.37 -19.55 -11.58
CA THR A 20 12.45 -21.02 -11.61
C THR A 20 11.88 -21.69 -10.35
N GLY A 21 11.40 -20.90 -9.38
CA GLY A 21 10.86 -21.39 -8.13
C GLY A 21 9.47 -22.01 -8.29
N LEU A 22 9.31 -23.27 -7.88
CA LEU A 22 8.00 -23.90 -7.79
C LEU A 22 7.19 -23.32 -6.62
N GLY A 23 5.88 -23.20 -6.77
CA GLY A 23 4.95 -22.86 -5.67
C GLY A 23 4.83 -21.37 -5.34
N VAL A 24 5.11 -20.48 -6.30
CA VAL A 24 4.85 -19.04 -6.18
C VAL A 24 3.36 -18.77 -6.43
N TYR A 25 2.72 -18.00 -5.54
CA TYR A 25 1.33 -17.59 -5.71
C TYR A 25 1.25 -16.25 -6.48
N THR A 26 0.81 -16.31 -7.73
CA THR A 26 0.78 -15.17 -8.66
C THR A 26 -0.62 -14.63 -8.95
N ILE A 27 -1.66 -15.21 -8.35
CA ILE A 27 -3.04 -14.75 -8.54
C ILE A 27 -3.26 -13.48 -7.72
N VAL A 28 -3.28 -12.32 -8.38
CA VAL A 28 -3.39 -11.00 -7.75
C VAL A 28 -4.72 -10.29 -8.01
N GLU A 29 -5.49 -10.72 -9.02
CA GLU A 29 -6.80 -10.15 -9.39
C GLU A 29 -7.89 -11.23 -9.41
N GLU A 30 -9.15 -10.79 -9.36
CA GLU A 30 -10.29 -11.69 -9.58
C GLU A 30 -10.41 -12.03 -11.07
N ASP A 31 -11.07 -13.14 -11.39
CA ASP A 31 -11.29 -13.61 -12.76
C ASP A 31 -9.99 -13.71 -13.60
N TRP A 32 -8.85 -13.93 -12.95
CA TRP A 32 -7.50 -13.97 -13.54
C TRP A 32 -7.33 -14.98 -14.71
N GLU A 33 -8.24 -15.94 -14.86
CA GLU A 33 -8.27 -16.87 -15.99
C GLU A 33 -8.86 -16.23 -17.27
N ALA A 34 -9.66 -15.17 -17.11
CA ALA A 34 -10.36 -14.46 -18.17
C ALA A 34 -9.84 -13.03 -18.41
N VAL A 35 -9.29 -12.38 -17.38
CA VAL A 35 -8.73 -11.03 -17.47
C VAL A 35 -7.27 -11.00 -17.04
N GLN A 36 -6.52 -10.07 -17.64
CA GLN A 36 -5.11 -9.84 -17.30
C GLN A 36 -4.84 -8.34 -17.24
N ASN A 37 -5.27 -7.70 -16.14
CA ASN A 37 -5.02 -6.28 -15.89
C ASN A 37 -3.69 -6.06 -15.18
N TRP A 38 -3.15 -7.09 -14.55
CA TRP A 38 -1.94 -7.02 -13.73
C TRP A 38 -0.94 -8.11 -14.11
N GLU A 39 0.33 -7.79 -13.94
CA GLU A 39 1.42 -8.77 -14.06
C GLU A 39 2.26 -8.84 -12.80
N VAL A 40 2.83 -10.03 -12.56
CA VAL A 40 3.68 -10.32 -11.41
C VAL A 40 5.09 -10.65 -11.88
N HIS A 41 6.07 -9.90 -11.41
CA HIS A 41 7.48 -10.07 -11.73
C HIS A 41 8.31 -10.47 -10.52
N CYS A 42 9.29 -11.35 -10.76
CA CYS A 42 10.31 -11.65 -9.77
C CYS A 42 11.26 -10.45 -9.62
N PRO A 43 11.56 -10.01 -8.38
CA PRO A 43 12.54 -8.96 -8.15
C PRO A 43 13.94 -9.42 -8.61
N GLN A 44 14.72 -8.49 -9.16
CA GLN A 44 16.13 -8.72 -9.45
C GLN A 44 16.94 -8.87 -8.15
N PRO A 45 18.10 -9.55 -8.16
CA PRO A 45 18.91 -9.74 -6.95
C PRO A 45 19.34 -8.43 -6.24
N THR A 46 19.41 -7.33 -6.98
CA THR A 46 19.75 -5.99 -6.46
C THR A 46 18.53 -5.23 -5.91
N GLN A 47 17.31 -5.74 -6.14
CA GLN A 47 16.08 -5.13 -5.69
C GLN A 47 15.64 -5.72 -4.34
N CYS A 48 15.15 -4.85 -3.47
CA CYS A 48 14.53 -5.22 -2.20
C CYS A 48 13.09 -4.71 -2.18
N ILE A 49 12.32 -5.09 -1.16
CA ILE A 49 10.93 -4.64 -0.99
C ILE A 49 10.77 -3.11 -0.83
N CYS A 50 11.87 -2.40 -0.57
CA CYS A 50 11.88 -0.94 -0.43
C CYS A 50 12.32 -0.23 -1.72
N SER A 51 12.73 -0.96 -2.75
CA SER A 51 13.15 -0.39 -4.02
C SER A 51 11.98 0.30 -4.72
N ARG A 52 12.28 1.36 -5.47
CA ARG A 52 11.36 1.88 -6.48
C ARG A 52 11.43 0.97 -7.70
N PHE A 53 10.28 0.62 -8.27
CA PHE A 53 10.21 -0.23 -9.44
C PHE A 53 9.79 0.62 -10.66
N PRO A 54 10.29 0.27 -11.87
CA PRO A 54 9.88 0.95 -13.09
C PRO A 54 8.45 0.56 -13.49
N GLU A 55 7.91 1.24 -14.50
CA GLU A 55 6.61 0.92 -15.12
C GLU A 55 5.46 0.92 -14.10
N GLU A 56 5.49 1.90 -13.19
CA GLU A 56 4.51 2.04 -12.11
C GLU A 56 4.31 0.78 -11.26
N GLY A 57 5.35 -0.04 -11.18
CA GLY A 57 5.36 -1.23 -10.35
C GLY A 57 5.45 -0.91 -8.86
N PHE A 58 4.83 -1.76 -8.04
CA PHE A 58 4.98 -1.74 -6.59
C PHE A 58 5.31 -3.13 -6.06
N GLY A 59 6.08 -3.18 -4.98
CA GLY A 59 6.42 -4.43 -4.32
C GLY A 59 5.29 -4.88 -3.40
N MET A 60 4.98 -6.17 -3.35
CA MET A 60 3.97 -6.70 -2.44
C MET A 60 4.32 -8.10 -1.95
N TYR A 61 3.95 -8.38 -0.69
CA TYR A 61 4.18 -9.70 -0.09
C TYR A 61 3.17 -10.72 -0.63
N GLU A 62 3.66 -11.92 -0.97
CA GLU A 62 2.83 -13.04 -1.43
C GLU A 62 1.69 -13.33 -0.45
N PHE A 63 1.98 -13.21 0.85
CA PHE A 63 1.03 -13.41 1.95
C PHE A 63 -0.26 -12.59 1.81
N VAL A 64 -0.18 -11.39 1.26
CA VAL A 64 -1.34 -10.49 1.12
C VAL A 64 -2.36 -11.05 0.13
N PHE A 65 -1.90 -11.60 -0.99
CA PHE A 65 -2.78 -12.18 -2.01
C PHE A 65 -3.15 -13.63 -1.68
N LYS A 66 -2.19 -14.39 -1.16
CA LYS A 66 -2.34 -15.83 -0.89
C LYS A 66 -3.18 -16.10 0.35
N ASP A 67 -2.82 -15.49 1.48
CA ASP A 67 -3.40 -15.85 2.78
C ASP A 67 -4.51 -14.87 3.18
N LEU A 68 -4.34 -13.57 2.92
CA LEU A 68 -5.36 -12.55 3.24
C LEU A 68 -6.42 -12.36 2.15
N ARG A 69 -6.21 -12.98 0.97
CA ARG A 69 -7.15 -12.95 -0.16
C ARG A 69 -7.51 -11.53 -0.62
N PHE A 70 -6.57 -10.58 -0.51
CA PHE A 70 -6.70 -9.34 -1.26
C PHE A 70 -6.67 -9.61 -2.75
N ARG A 71 -7.34 -8.76 -3.52
CA ARG A 71 -7.33 -8.76 -4.98
C ARG A 71 -7.20 -7.34 -5.48
N LEU A 72 -6.64 -7.20 -6.67
CA LEU A 72 -6.52 -5.95 -7.38
C LEU A 72 -7.69 -5.78 -8.37
N PRO A 73 -8.10 -4.52 -8.63
CA PRO A 73 -7.64 -3.29 -7.95
C PRO A 73 -8.01 -3.28 -6.46
N PHE A 74 -7.22 -2.59 -5.62
CA PHE A 74 -7.59 -2.41 -4.21
C PHE A 74 -8.93 -1.66 -4.14
N SER A 75 -9.74 -1.96 -3.12
CA SER A 75 -10.98 -1.22 -2.90
C SER A 75 -10.71 0.26 -2.67
N GLY A 76 -11.70 1.12 -2.98
CA GLY A 76 -11.60 2.56 -2.72
C GLY A 76 -11.26 2.86 -1.26
N PHE A 77 -11.81 2.09 -0.32
CA PHE A 77 -11.48 2.20 1.10
C PHE A 77 -10.02 1.84 1.40
N ALA A 78 -9.50 0.70 0.92
CA ALA A 78 -8.12 0.31 1.16
C ALA A 78 -7.14 1.33 0.57
N SER A 79 -7.40 1.77 -0.66
CA SER A 79 -6.65 2.83 -1.34
C SER A 79 -6.66 4.13 -0.52
N GLY A 80 -7.82 4.54 -0.03
CA GLY A 80 -7.97 5.71 0.85
C GLY A 80 -7.20 5.58 2.17
N VAL A 81 -7.14 4.38 2.77
CA VAL A 81 -6.33 4.13 3.98
C VAL A 81 -4.84 4.26 3.68
N PHE A 82 -4.34 3.71 2.57
CA PHE A 82 -2.94 3.84 2.17
C PHE A 82 -2.56 5.30 1.87
N GLY A 83 -3.42 6.01 1.14
CA GLY A 83 -3.26 7.44 0.84
C GLY A 83 -3.24 8.28 2.11
N TRP A 84 -4.21 8.08 3.02
CA TRP A 84 -4.26 8.79 4.30
C TRP A 84 -3.01 8.58 5.15
N MET A 85 -2.50 7.35 5.23
CA MET A 85 -1.28 7.07 5.98
C MET A 85 -0.01 7.63 5.33
N ASN A 86 -0.06 8.00 4.04
CA ASN A 86 1.11 8.26 3.21
C ASN A 86 2.15 7.12 3.35
N LEU A 87 1.68 5.86 3.21
CA LEU A 87 2.50 4.66 3.34
C LEU A 87 2.38 3.80 2.08
N ALA A 88 3.51 3.26 1.62
CA ALA A 88 3.47 2.15 0.68
C ALA A 88 2.87 0.92 1.35
N GLN A 89 2.08 0.16 0.60
CA GLN A 89 1.36 -1.02 1.10
C GLN A 89 2.35 -2.07 1.64
N SER A 90 3.51 -2.22 0.99
CA SER A 90 4.59 -3.11 1.43
C SER A 90 5.26 -2.71 2.75
N GLN A 91 5.01 -1.51 3.23
CA GLN A 91 5.51 -1.02 4.52
C GLN A 91 4.59 -1.39 5.68
N LEU A 92 3.32 -1.69 5.40
CA LEU A 92 2.37 -2.14 6.42
C LEU A 92 2.64 -3.62 6.77
N HIS A 93 2.70 -3.94 8.05
CA HIS A 93 2.89 -5.31 8.51
C HIS A 93 1.71 -6.20 8.06
N PRO A 94 1.90 -7.47 7.67
CA PRO A 94 0.79 -8.27 7.12
C PRO A 94 -0.37 -8.50 8.08
N ASN A 95 -0.13 -8.64 9.39
CA ASN A 95 -1.25 -8.66 10.36
C ASN A 95 -2.05 -7.34 10.38
N SER A 96 -1.44 -6.21 10.05
CA SER A 96 -2.13 -4.92 9.94
C SER A 96 -2.89 -4.79 8.61
N MET A 97 -2.37 -5.36 7.52
CA MET A 97 -3.17 -5.58 6.30
C MET A 97 -4.39 -6.47 6.57
N ALA A 98 -4.25 -7.48 7.43
CA ALA A 98 -5.36 -8.34 7.82
C ALA A 98 -6.47 -7.58 8.58
N PHE A 99 -6.10 -6.61 9.42
CA PHE A 99 -7.07 -5.72 10.07
C PHE A 99 -7.82 -4.85 9.08
N LEU A 100 -7.12 -4.32 8.07
CA LEU A 100 -7.75 -3.57 6.99
C LEU A 100 -8.83 -4.42 6.29
N ARG A 101 -8.48 -5.66 5.92
CA ARG A 101 -9.43 -6.59 5.29
C ARG A 101 -10.59 -6.96 6.20
N ALA A 102 -10.30 -7.29 7.46
CA ALA A 102 -11.32 -7.71 8.42
C ALA A 102 -12.32 -6.58 8.71
N PHE A 103 -11.85 -5.34 8.82
CA PHE A 103 -12.70 -4.18 8.99
C PHE A 103 -13.66 -4.00 7.81
N GLU A 104 -13.13 -4.04 6.58
CA GLU A 104 -13.94 -3.93 5.37
C GLU A 104 -15.01 -5.02 5.26
N LEU A 105 -14.65 -6.29 5.55
CA LEU A 105 -15.59 -7.41 5.55
C LEU A 105 -16.69 -7.25 6.63
N VAL A 106 -16.34 -6.74 7.81
CA VAL A 106 -17.34 -6.48 8.86
C VAL A 106 -18.26 -5.33 8.48
N CYS A 107 -17.73 -4.25 7.92
CA CYS A 107 -18.54 -3.15 7.37
C CYS A 107 -19.51 -3.66 6.30
N GLN A 108 -19.04 -4.48 5.35
CA GLN A 108 -19.88 -5.11 4.35
C GLN A 108 -20.98 -5.98 4.96
N TYR A 109 -20.65 -6.82 5.95
CA TYR A 109 -21.62 -7.67 6.63
C TYR A 109 -22.68 -6.87 7.40
N LEU A 110 -22.29 -5.74 7.98
CA LEU A 110 -23.18 -4.84 8.72
C LEU A 110 -23.94 -3.85 7.83
N GLU A 111 -23.71 -3.87 6.51
CA GLU A 111 -24.26 -2.90 5.54
C GLU A 111 -23.89 -1.45 5.88
N ILE A 112 -22.68 -1.24 6.41
CA ILE A 112 -22.11 0.08 6.70
C ILE A 112 -20.98 0.36 5.71
N GLU A 113 -20.94 1.58 5.19
CA GLU A 113 -19.84 2.00 4.32
C GLU A 113 -18.50 2.05 5.11
N PRO A 114 -17.46 1.31 4.67
CA PRO A 114 -16.15 1.42 5.28
C PRO A 114 -15.49 2.74 4.88
N ILE A 115 -15.38 3.67 5.83
CA ILE A 115 -14.73 4.97 5.60
C ILE A 115 -13.42 5.10 6.40
N VAL A 116 -12.45 5.81 5.82
CA VAL A 116 -11.12 6.03 6.42
C VAL A 116 -11.22 6.60 7.85
N PRO A 117 -12.07 7.59 8.16
CA PRO A 117 -12.18 8.14 9.51
C PRO A 117 -12.64 7.11 10.56
N LEU A 118 -13.60 6.25 10.19
CA LEU A 118 -14.07 5.19 11.08
C LEU A 118 -12.98 4.15 11.36
N PHE A 119 -12.17 3.83 10.35
CA PHE A 119 -11.03 2.93 10.54
C PHE A 119 -10.02 3.50 11.55
N PHE A 120 -9.63 4.77 11.42
CA PHE A 120 -8.65 5.40 12.33
C PHE A 120 -9.19 5.81 13.70
N ARG A 121 -10.51 5.66 13.91
CA ARG A 121 -11.13 5.65 15.24
C ARG A 121 -10.85 4.35 16.00
N ILE A 122 -10.79 3.24 15.29
CA ILE A 122 -10.58 1.91 15.87
C ILE A 122 -9.09 1.58 15.92
N PHE A 123 -8.34 1.92 14.88
CA PHE A 123 -6.93 1.59 14.72
C PHE A 123 -6.06 2.84 14.81
N LYS A 124 -4.91 2.70 15.47
CA LYS A 124 -3.85 3.70 15.46
C LYS A 124 -2.56 3.12 14.92
N LEU A 125 -1.70 3.96 14.38
CA LEU A 125 -0.38 3.55 13.96
C LEU A 125 0.47 3.11 15.17
N GLN A 126 1.28 2.08 14.95
CA GLN A 126 2.30 1.61 15.84
C GLN A 126 3.59 1.49 15.05
N ARG A 127 4.50 2.43 15.28
CA ARG A 127 5.84 2.45 14.69
C ARG A 127 6.80 1.75 15.63
N GLN A 128 7.72 0.95 15.09
CA GLN A 128 8.81 0.42 15.90
C GLN A 128 9.75 1.56 16.30
N PRO A 129 10.26 1.58 17.55
CA PRO A 129 11.24 2.56 17.98
C PRO A 129 12.47 2.53 17.07
N SER A 130 12.87 3.70 16.59
CA SER A 130 14.09 3.82 15.80
C SER A 130 15.30 3.98 16.72
N LYS A 131 16.30 3.10 16.60
CA LYS A 131 17.56 3.23 17.37
C LYS A 131 18.50 4.28 16.79
N ASP A 132 18.49 4.47 15.46
CA ASP A 132 19.45 5.33 14.74
C ASP A 132 18.76 6.32 13.76
N GLY A 133 17.49 6.67 14.00
CA GLY A 133 16.69 7.47 13.06
C GLY A 133 16.25 6.72 11.79
N ARG A 134 16.51 5.41 11.71
CA ARG A 134 16.06 4.51 10.64
C ARG A 134 14.76 3.78 10.97
N HIS A 135 13.88 3.61 9.98
CA HIS A 135 12.53 3.09 10.16
C HIS A 135 12.28 1.80 9.36
N GLY A 136 11.40 0.95 9.89
CA GLY A 136 11.03 -0.32 9.28
C GLY A 136 9.56 -0.37 8.88
N TRP A 137 8.96 -1.54 9.08
CA TRP A 137 7.52 -1.73 8.93
C TRP A 137 6.74 -0.92 9.96
N VAL A 138 5.55 -0.53 9.54
CA VAL A 138 4.55 0.10 10.39
C VAL A 138 3.46 -0.92 10.66
N SER A 139 2.95 -0.95 11.90
CA SER A 139 1.83 -1.79 12.30
C SER A 139 0.64 -0.92 12.68
N LEU A 140 -0.53 -1.53 12.75
CA LEU A 140 -1.74 -0.97 13.34
C LEU A 140 -1.99 -1.62 14.69
N LYS A 141 -2.35 -0.80 15.67
CA LYS A 141 -2.80 -1.20 16.99
C LYS A 141 -4.25 -0.78 17.16
N GLN A 142 -5.07 -1.71 17.61
CA GLN A 142 -6.44 -1.42 17.99
C GLN A 142 -6.50 -0.59 19.27
N GLN A 143 -7.24 0.52 19.23
CA GLN A 143 -7.61 1.31 20.40
C GLN A 143 -8.67 0.58 21.22
N VAL A 144 -9.65 -0.02 20.53
CA VAL A 144 -10.66 -0.92 21.10
C VAL A 144 -10.46 -2.30 20.48
N LYS A 145 -10.33 -3.33 21.33
CA LYS A 145 -10.03 -4.69 20.89
C LYS A 145 -11.27 -5.34 20.24
N LEU A 146 -11.40 -5.17 18.92
CA LEU A 146 -12.47 -5.74 18.10
C LEU A 146 -12.04 -7.02 17.37
N PHE A 147 -10.78 -7.10 16.95
CA PHE A 147 -10.27 -8.22 16.16
C PHE A 147 -9.12 -8.93 16.88
N LYS A 148 -9.06 -10.25 16.73
CA LYS A 148 -7.83 -11.01 17.05
C LYS A 148 -6.82 -10.82 15.92
N MET A 149 -5.55 -11.06 16.22
CA MET A 149 -4.52 -11.17 15.18
C MET A 149 -4.90 -12.28 14.20
N PHE A 150 -4.62 -12.08 12.90
CA PHE A 150 -4.87 -13.12 11.91
C PHE A 150 -4.01 -14.37 12.19
N VAL A 151 -2.73 -14.14 12.47
CA VAL A 151 -1.82 -15.15 13.03
C VAL A 151 -0.94 -14.52 14.11
N ASP A 152 -0.52 -15.32 15.09
CA ASP A 152 0.34 -14.85 16.20
C ASP A 152 1.66 -14.25 15.69
N SER A 153 2.22 -14.86 14.64
CA SER A 153 3.43 -14.38 13.98
C SER A 153 3.40 -14.77 12.51
N VAL A 154 3.52 -13.77 11.63
CA VAL A 154 3.69 -14.00 10.20
C VAL A 154 5.17 -14.29 9.98
N ARG A 155 5.53 -15.56 9.88
CA ARG A 155 6.92 -15.99 9.67
C ARG A 155 7.26 -15.92 8.18
N HIS A 156 8.52 -15.65 7.84
CA HIS A 156 9.06 -15.73 6.47
C HIS A 156 8.38 -14.84 5.41
N PHE A 157 7.46 -13.93 5.77
CA PHE A 157 6.83 -13.07 4.75
C PHE A 157 7.81 -12.10 4.11
N LYS A 158 8.81 -11.63 4.87
CA LYS A 158 9.71 -10.55 4.44
C LYS A 158 10.52 -10.92 3.20
N GLU A 159 10.87 -12.20 3.07
CA GLU A 159 11.62 -12.75 1.94
C GLU A 159 10.71 -13.24 0.80
N ARG A 160 9.38 -13.23 0.97
CA ARG A 160 8.43 -13.68 -0.06
C ARG A 160 7.65 -12.50 -0.60
N PHE A 161 8.25 -11.78 -1.54
CA PHE A 161 7.62 -10.66 -2.23
C PHE A 161 7.90 -10.68 -3.74
N TYR A 162 7.04 -10.02 -4.50
CA TYR A 162 7.19 -9.80 -5.93
C TYR A 162 6.79 -8.38 -6.29
N ILE A 163 7.06 -8.01 -7.54
CA ILE A 163 6.65 -6.73 -8.11
C ILE A 163 5.33 -6.96 -8.83
N VAL A 164 4.35 -6.10 -8.58
CA VAL A 164 3.08 -6.06 -9.32
C VAL A 164 3.08 -4.83 -10.20
N ARG A 165 2.68 -4.97 -11.47
CA ARG A 165 2.59 -3.86 -12.43
C ARG A 165 1.22 -3.83 -13.12
N PRO A 166 0.70 -2.63 -13.41
CA PRO A 166 -0.48 -2.48 -14.24
C PRO A 166 -0.17 -2.79 -15.71
N LEU A 167 -1.05 -3.52 -16.38
CA LEU A 167 -0.98 -3.81 -17.83
C LEU A 167 -2.02 -3.04 -18.65
N THR A 168 -3.14 -2.68 -18.03
CA THR A 168 -4.28 -2.04 -18.70
C THR A 168 -4.52 -0.64 -18.14
N GLU A 169 -5.23 0.19 -18.92
CA GLU A 169 -5.68 1.52 -18.47
C GLU A 169 -6.55 1.41 -17.21
N LEU A 170 -7.40 0.38 -17.12
CA LEU A 170 -8.19 0.09 -15.92
C LEU A 170 -7.31 -0.11 -14.67
N ALA A 171 -6.20 -0.83 -14.81
CA ALA A 171 -5.24 -1.00 -13.70
C ALA A 171 -4.55 0.32 -13.37
N MET A 172 -4.15 1.10 -14.39
CA MET A 172 -3.56 2.44 -14.20
C MET A 172 -4.51 3.39 -13.46
N ASP A 173 -5.77 3.51 -13.88
CA ASP A 173 -6.80 4.37 -13.26
C ASP A 173 -7.10 4.00 -11.81
N SER A 174 -6.85 2.73 -11.45
CA SER A 174 -6.97 2.27 -10.07
C SER A 174 -5.80 2.68 -9.16
N LEU A 175 -4.62 2.92 -9.73
CA LEU A 175 -3.43 3.37 -9.00
C LEU A 175 -3.31 4.90 -8.99
N PHE A 176 -3.77 5.56 -10.04
CA PHE A 176 -3.55 6.98 -10.28
C PHE A 176 -4.86 7.76 -10.41
N GLU A 177 -4.76 9.05 -10.17
CA GLU A 177 -5.77 10.04 -10.50
C GLU A 177 -5.16 11.15 -11.35
N SER A 178 -5.98 11.72 -12.25
CA SER A 178 -5.56 12.84 -13.08
C SER A 178 -5.75 14.14 -12.31
N GLU A 179 -4.67 14.88 -12.11
CA GLU A 179 -4.69 16.25 -11.60
C GLU A 179 -4.39 17.24 -12.71
N PHE A 180 -5.06 18.39 -12.73
CA PHE A 180 -4.69 19.49 -13.60
C PHE A 180 -3.33 20.05 -13.22
N VAL A 181 -2.49 20.31 -14.23
CA VAL A 181 -1.22 21.00 -14.04
C VAL A 181 -1.51 22.48 -13.89
N THR A 182 -1.11 23.09 -12.79
CA THR A 182 -1.34 24.52 -12.55
C THR A 182 -0.07 25.36 -12.74
N ASN A 183 -0.23 26.59 -13.20
CA ASN A 183 0.79 27.63 -13.20
C ASN A 183 1.02 28.17 -11.77
N GLU A 184 2.03 29.02 -11.58
CA GLU A 184 2.34 29.63 -10.28
C GLU A 184 1.19 30.49 -9.72
N ASP A 185 0.33 31.02 -10.58
CA ASP A 185 -0.86 31.81 -10.21
C ASP A 185 -2.09 30.94 -9.90
N GLY A 186 -1.98 29.61 -10.00
CA GLY A 186 -3.06 28.64 -9.77
C GLY A 186 -3.97 28.38 -10.97
N SER A 187 -3.76 29.04 -12.11
CA SER A 187 -4.51 28.75 -13.35
C SER A 187 -4.09 27.40 -13.96
N VAL A 188 -5.03 26.70 -14.62
CA VAL A 188 -4.73 25.45 -15.32
C VAL A 188 -3.84 25.75 -16.53
N ARG A 189 -2.73 25.01 -16.65
CA ARG A 189 -1.79 25.12 -17.75
C ARG A 189 -2.38 24.47 -18.99
N LEU A 190 -2.30 25.17 -20.11
CA LEU A 190 -2.70 24.65 -21.42
C LEU A 190 -1.47 24.17 -22.19
N ASP A 191 -1.63 23.16 -23.04
CA ASP A 191 -0.61 22.74 -24.00
C ASP A 191 -0.58 23.66 -25.25
N GLU A 192 0.22 23.30 -26.25
CA GLU A 192 0.42 24.10 -27.47
C GLU A 192 -0.87 24.21 -28.31
N GLU A 193 -1.80 23.26 -28.15
CA GLU A 193 -3.10 23.19 -28.79
C GLU A 193 -4.22 23.88 -27.97
N GLY A 194 -3.92 24.37 -26.77
CA GLY A 194 -4.88 25.03 -25.88
C GLY A 194 -5.72 24.06 -25.04
N VAL A 195 -5.32 22.80 -24.91
CA VAL A 195 -5.99 21.78 -24.09
C VAL A 195 -5.42 21.80 -22.68
N GLU A 196 -6.30 21.64 -21.68
CA GLU A 196 -5.92 21.58 -20.28
C GLU A 196 -4.97 20.41 -20.00
N MET A 197 -3.77 20.73 -19.51
CA MET A 197 -2.78 19.71 -19.19
C MET A 197 -3.13 19.01 -17.89
N THR A 198 -3.13 17.68 -17.93
CA THR A 198 -3.24 16.84 -16.74
C THR A 198 -1.96 16.04 -16.49
N ARG A 199 -1.72 15.67 -15.24
CA ARG A 199 -0.69 14.70 -14.85
C ARG A 199 -1.31 13.59 -14.01
N LEU A 200 -0.73 12.40 -14.08
CA LEU A 200 -1.11 11.31 -13.20
C LEU A 200 -0.44 11.47 -11.84
N VAL A 201 -1.22 11.38 -10.77
CA VAL A 201 -0.77 11.39 -9.39
C VAL A 201 -1.20 10.09 -8.71
N PRO A 202 -0.30 9.39 -7.98
CA PRO A 202 -0.68 8.16 -7.31
C PRO A 202 -1.73 8.41 -6.23
N ARG A 203 -2.80 7.61 -6.21
CA ARG A 203 -3.81 7.62 -5.13
C ARG A 203 -3.22 7.23 -3.77
N PHE A 204 -2.11 6.50 -3.79
CA PHE A 204 -1.30 6.12 -2.65
C PHE A 204 0.13 5.84 -3.11
N LEU A 205 1.07 5.80 -2.16
CA LEU A 205 2.48 5.56 -2.49
C LEU A 205 2.72 4.14 -3.02
N LEU A 206 3.39 4.04 -4.18
CA LEU A 206 3.82 2.78 -4.78
C LEU A 206 5.19 2.30 -4.24
N CYS A 207 5.96 3.20 -3.62
CA CYS A 207 7.24 2.90 -2.99
C CYS A 207 7.39 3.62 -1.65
N ARG A 208 8.28 3.12 -0.80
CA ARG A 208 8.43 3.64 0.57
C ARG A 208 8.99 5.07 0.58
N THR A 209 8.46 5.93 1.43
CA THR A 209 8.97 7.30 1.65
C THR A 209 9.19 7.58 3.14
N ARG A 210 10.03 8.58 3.43
CA ARG A 210 10.30 9.03 4.79
C ARG A 210 9.16 9.89 5.37
N GLU A 211 8.40 10.56 4.50
CA GLU A 211 7.43 11.60 4.86
C GLU A 211 6.41 11.17 5.92
N HIS A 212 6.01 9.89 5.90
CA HIS A 212 5.17 9.32 6.95
C HIS A 212 5.71 9.58 8.37
N PHE A 213 7.02 9.47 8.55
CA PHE A 213 7.67 9.58 9.86
C PHE A 213 7.84 11.02 10.34
N ASP A 214 7.66 12.00 9.46
CA ASP A 214 7.71 13.43 9.81
C ASP A 214 6.40 13.89 10.48
N LYS A 215 5.32 13.10 10.36
CA LYS A 215 4.04 13.33 11.04
C LYS A 215 3.96 12.51 12.34
N PRO A 216 3.44 13.07 13.44
CA PRO A 216 3.21 12.32 14.68
C PRO A 216 2.06 11.31 14.51
N THR A 217 1.97 10.30 15.40
CA THR A 217 0.91 9.28 15.30
C THR A 217 -0.49 9.87 15.41
N GLU A 218 -0.65 10.92 16.20
CA GLU A 218 -1.89 11.64 16.45
C GLU A 218 -2.43 12.34 15.21
N TYR A 219 -1.58 12.67 14.24
CA TYR A 219 -1.98 13.26 12.96
C TYR A 219 -2.97 12.36 12.20
N TYR A 220 -2.82 11.05 12.32
CA TYR A 220 -3.60 10.08 11.58
C TYR A 220 -4.87 9.62 12.30
N LEU A 221 -5.12 10.13 13.52
CA LEU A 221 -6.29 9.76 14.31
C LEU A 221 -7.50 10.61 13.93
N THR A 222 -8.67 9.99 13.94
CA THR A 222 -9.93 10.69 13.75
C THR A 222 -10.47 11.21 15.08
N LYS A 223 -10.71 12.52 15.14
CA LYS A 223 -11.34 13.19 16.28
C LYS A 223 -12.86 12.96 16.24
N GLU A 224 -13.52 13.04 17.40
CA GLU A 224 -14.99 12.88 17.47
C GLU A 224 -15.74 13.92 16.62
N GLU A 225 -15.18 15.12 16.53
CA GLU A 225 -15.78 16.27 15.83
C GLU A 225 -15.81 16.11 14.30
N THR A 226 -15.05 15.16 13.73
CA THR A 226 -14.93 14.95 12.29
C THR A 226 -15.75 13.75 11.78
N MET A 227 -16.72 13.27 12.56
CA MET A 227 -17.52 12.07 12.29
C MET A 227 -18.91 12.34 11.68
N SER A 228 -19.17 13.59 11.27
CA SER A 228 -20.40 14.03 10.63
C SER A 228 -20.33 13.93 9.11
#